data_AF-A0A252ABX4-F1
#
_entry.id   AF-A0A252ABX4-F1
#
_cell.length_a   1.000
_cell.length_b   1.000
_cell.length_c   1.000
_cell.angle_alpha   90.00
_cell.angle_beta   90.00
_cell.angle_gamma   90.00
#
_symmetry.space_group_name_H-M   'P 1'
#
loop_
_entity.id
_entity.type
_entity.pdbx_description
1 polymer ?
#
loop_
_entity_poly.entity_id
_entity_poly.type
_entity_poly.pdbx_seq_one_letter_code
_entity_poly.pdbx_strand_id
1 'polypeptide(L)'
;MVASRSFSALMLATTLTAFSGTGAALAAHPLPQVGNAQITAVAHPYAAPEEAPQAVENAFAAARKTNRKVLIDFGANWCPDCRVLAGVLSHPAIAPWVQENFVVVSVNVDHFNKNMDIARKYGVTVKAIPVALIVTPEGKVLNADTTLELGNARTMSAQAVVDKLAEWSKRS
;
A
#
# COMPACT_ATOMS: atom_id res chain seq x y z
N MET A 1 -78.59 -22.40 23.93
CA MET A 1 -77.46 -22.19 24.85
C MET A 1 -76.20 -22.06 24.03
N VAL A 2 -75.68 -20.84 23.91
CA VAL A 2 -74.45 -20.53 23.15
C VAL A 2 -73.28 -20.67 24.12
N ALA A 3 -72.36 -21.61 23.84
CA ALA A 3 -71.12 -21.77 24.60
C ALA A 3 -70.02 -20.93 23.94
N SER A 4 -69.65 -19.84 24.61
CA SER A 4 -68.57 -18.94 24.23
C SER A 4 -67.22 -19.60 24.50
N ARG A 5 -66.31 -19.63 23.52
CA ARG A 5 -64.90 -19.99 23.72
C ARG A 5 -64.04 -18.79 23.37
N SER A 6 -63.54 -18.13 24.41
CA SER A 6 -62.59 -17.04 24.33
C SER A 6 -61.24 -17.56 23.82
N PHE A 7 -60.73 -16.99 22.72
CA PHE A 7 -59.35 -17.11 22.29
C PHE A 7 -58.60 -15.83 22.68
N SER A 8 -57.76 -15.91 23.71
CA SER A 8 -56.80 -14.85 24.02
C SER A 8 -55.64 -14.91 23.03
N ALA A 9 -55.56 -13.93 22.14
CA ALA A 9 -54.39 -13.69 21.31
C ALA A 9 -53.33 -12.94 22.13
N LEU A 10 -52.24 -13.62 22.45
CA LEU A 10 -51.07 -13.03 23.11
C LEU A 10 -50.22 -12.33 22.04
N MET A 11 -50.22 -10.99 22.02
CA MET A 11 -49.40 -10.21 21.09
C MET A 11 -47.92 -10.21 21.50
N LEU A 12 -47.07 -10.37 20.48
CA LEU A 12 -45.61 -10.28 20.52
C LEU A 12 -45.14 -8.87 20.95
N ALA A 13 -44.11 -8.82 21.80
CA ALA A 13 -43.26 -7.65 21.96
C ALA A 13 -41.79 -8.09 21.90
N THR A 14 -41.26 -8.26 20.68
CA THR A 14 -39.81 -8.41 20.46
C THR A 14 -39.19 -7.02 20.44
N THR A 15 -38.52 -6.68 21.54
CA THR A 15 -37.74 -5.45 21.68
C THR A 15 -36.51 -5.50 20.77
N LEU A 16 -36.54 -4.70 19.70
CA LEU A 16 -35.42 -4.51 18.79
C LEU A 16 -34.36 -3.64 19.51
N THR A 17 -33.35 -4.26 20.11
CA THR A 17 -32.19 -3.52 20.64
C THR A 17 -31.34 -3.02 19.48
N ALA A 18 -31.47 -1.73 19.18
CA ALA A 18 -30.63 -1.06 18.21
C ALA A 18 -29.18 -1.01 18.73
N PHE A 19 -28.33 -1.90 18.23
CA PHE A 19 -26.89 -1.87 18.46
C PHE A 19 -26.31 -0.65 17.74
N SER A 20 -26.14 0.44 18.49
CA SER A 20 -25.43 1.63 18.01
C SER A 20 -23.94 1.30 17.98
N GLY A 21 -23.47 0.77 16.85
CA GLY A 21 -22.05 0.55 16.61
C GLY A 21 -21.34 1.89 16.49
N THR A 22 -20.60 2.29 17.53
CA THR A 22 -19.55 3.30 17.43
C THR A 22 -18.47 2.75 16.51
N GLY A 23 -18.55 3.11 15.23
CA GLY A 23 -17.45 2.93 14.30
C GLY A 23 -16.27 3.75 14.81
N ALA A 24 -15.29 3.09 15.42
CA ALA A 24 -13.99 3.70 15.68
C ALA A 24 -13.39 4.08 14.32
N ALA A 25 -13.44 5.36 13.98
CA ALA A 25 -12.66 5.88 12.88
C ALA A 25 -11.20 5.51 13.16
N LEU A 26 -10.59 4.70 12.30
CA LEU A 26 -9.16 4.44 12.34
C LEU A 26 -8.46 5.80 12.29
N ALA A 27 -7.86 6.21 13.40
CA ALA A 27 -7.09 7.43 13.45
C ALA A 27 -5.92 7.26 12.48
N ALA A 28 -5.95 7.98 11.36
CA ALA A 28 -4.85 7.98 10.39
C ALA A 28 -3.56 8.34 11.13
N HIS A 29 -2.51 7.53 10.99
CA HIS A 29 -1.22 7.82 11.59
C HIS A 29 -0.70 9.14 11.00
N PRO A 30 -0.23 10.08 11.84
CA PRO A 30 0.36 11.30 11.34
C PRO A 30 1.59 10.98 10.49
N LEU A 31 1.88 11.87 9.53
CA LEU A 31 3.06 11.71 8.68
C LEU A 31 4.33 11.63 9.55
N PRO A 32 5.17 10.58 9.43
CA PRO A 32 6.37 10.43 10.21
C PRO A 32 7.29 11.65 10.08
N GLN A 33 7.79 12.13 11.23
CA GLN A 33 8.77 13.20 11.32
C GLN A 33 10.12 12.57 11.71
N VAL A 34 10.89 12.16 10.72
CA VAL A 34 12.12 11.36 10.87
C VAL A 34 13.40 12.12 10.54
N GLY A 35 13.31 13.32 9.96
CA GLY A 35 14.46 14.20 9.71
C GLY A 35 15.62 13.47 9.02
N ASN A 36 16.79 13.48 9.67
CA ASN A 36 18.03 12.82 9.21
C ASN A 36 18.22 11.41 9.81
N ALA A 37 17.12 10.69 10.04
CA ALA A 37 17.16 9.31 10.51
C ALA A 37 18.17 8.48 9.70
N GLN A 38 18.97 7.69 10.41
CA GLN A 38 19.97 6.85 9.79
C GLN A 38 19.28 5.65 9.12
N ILE A 39 19.53 5.48 7.83
CA ILE A 39 18.92 4.41 7.05
C ILE A 39 19.95 3.32 6.79
N THR A 40 19.60 2.11 7.19
CA THR A 40 20.35 0.90 6.84
C THR A 40 19.78 0.33 5.55
N ALA A 41 20.63 0.19 4.53
CA ALA A 41 20.24 -0.43 3.28
C ALA A 41 19.90 -1.92 3.48
N VAL A 42 18.77 -2.37 2.96
CA VAL A 42 18.37 -3.78 3.02
C VAL A 42 19.24 -4.58 2.04
N ALA A 43 19.79 -5.73 2.44
CA ALA A 43 20.71 -6.49 1.60
C ALA A 43 20.02 -7.07 0.34
N HIS A 44 18.87 -7.71 0.53
CA HIS A 44 18.14 -8.39 -0.54
C HIS A 44 16.62 -8.10 -0.47
N PRO A 45 16.17 -6.86 -0.76
CA PRO A 45 14.76 -6.51 -0.66
C PRO A 45 13.89 -7.03 -1.81
N TYR A 46 14.49 -7.53 -2.89
CA TYR A 46 13.77 -8.07 -4.04
C TYR A 46 13.88 -9.61 -4.07
N ALA A 47 12.74 -10.29 -4.11
CA ALA A 47 12.65 -11.74 -4.30
C ALA A 47 13.07 -12.16 -5.73
N ALA A 48 12.99 -13.46 -6.04
CA ALA A 48 13.30 -13.95 -7.38
C ALA A 48 12.36 -13.26 -8.41
N PRO A 49 12.87 -12.88 -9.60
CA PRO A 49 12.05 -12.21 -10.61
C PRO A 49 10.77 -12.98 -10.98
N GLU A 50 10.82 -14.31 -10.94
CA GLU A 50 9.71 -15.20 -11.28
C GLU A 50 8.52 -15.09 -10.31
N GLU A 51 8.74 -14.58 -9.09
CA GLU A 51 7.70 -14.41 -8.07
C GLU A 51 6.90 -13.11 -8.25
N ALA A 52 7.45 -12.14 -8.96
CA ALA A 52 6.89 -10.80 -9.04
C ALA A 52 5.44 -10.75 -9.59
N PRO A 53 5.05 -11.51 -10.63
CA PRO A 53 3.67 -11.50 -11.11
C PRO A 53 2.66 -11.88 -10.02
N GLN A 54 2.93 -12.97 -9.30
CA GLN A 54 2.03 -13.43 -8.23
C GLN A 54 2.05 -12.48 -7.03
N ALA A 55 3.22 -11.93 -6.69
CA ALA A 55 3.34 -10.96 -5.61
C ALA A 55 2.52 -9.69 -5.88
N VAL A 56 2.54 -9.19 -7.13
CA VAL A 56 1.74 -8.03 -7.54
C VAL A 56 0.24 -8.34 -7.45
N GLU A 57 -0.20 -9.50 -7.95
CA GLU A 57 -1.60 -9.92 -7.83
C GLU A 57 -2.06 -9.98 -6.37
N ASN A 58 -1.24 -10.57 -5.50
CA ASN A 58 -1.51 -10.67 -4.07
C ASN A 58 -1.59 -9.28 -3.41
N ALA A 59 -0.70 -8.37 -3.79
CA ALA A 59 -0.70 -6.99 -3.30
C ALA A 59 -1.99 -6.27 -3.67
N PHE A 60 -2.45 -6.39 -4.93
CA PHE A 60 -3.71 -5.81 -5.37
C PHE A 60 -4.93 -6.47 -4.71
N ALA A 61 -4.89 -7.78 -4.47
CA ALA A 61 -5.95 -8.47 -3.73
C ALA A 61 -6.06 -7.97 -2.29
N ALA A 62 -4.92 -7.76 -1.62
CA ALA A 62 -4.88 -7.18 -0.27
C ALA A 62 -5.32 -5.71 -0.27
N ALA A 63 -4.89 -4.92 -1.25
CA ALA A 63 -5.26 -3.52 -1.41
C ALA A 63 -6.78 -3.34 -1.52
N ARG A 64 -7.45 -4.15 -2.36
CA ARG A 64 -8.92 -4.14 -2.48
C ARG A 64 -9.63 -4.51 -1.18
N LYS A 65 -9.10 -5.48 -0.42
CA LYS A 65 -9.69 -5.89 0.88
C LYS A 65 -9.51 -4.85 1.98
N THR A 66 -8.43 -4.09 1.93
CA THR A 66 -8.03 -3.14 2.99
C THR A 66 -8.26 -1.68 2.60
N ASN A 67 -8.78 -1.42 1.41
CA ASN A 67 -8.93 -0.08 0.83
C ASN A 67 -7.64 0.77 0.88
N ARG A 68 -6.48 0.10 0.71
CA ARG A 68 -5.15 0.74 0.68
C ARG A 68 -4.64 0.82 -0.74
N LYS A 69 -3.82 1.83 -1.02
CA LYS A 69 -3.13 1.94 -2.32
C LYS A 69 -2.04 0.86 -2.43
N VAL A 70 -1.61 0.50 -3.63
CA VAL A 70 -0.43 -0.35 -3.84
C VAL A 70 0.76 0.56 -4.11
N LEU A 71 1.85 0.38 -3.36
CA LEU A 71 3.16 0.96 -3.66
C LEU A 71 4.00 -0.13 -4.36
N ILE A 72 4.19 0.01 -5.66
CA ILE A 72 5.02 -0.90 -6.46
C ILE A 72 6.41 -0.30 -6.57
N ASP A 73 7.41 -0.99 -6.00
CA ASP A 73 8.82 -0.62 -6.06
C ASP A 73 9.54 -1.52 -7.07
N PHE A 74 9.88 -0.98 -8.24
CA PHE A 74 10.66 -1.68 -9.26
C PHE A 74 12.14 -1.42 -9.02
N GLY A 75 12.91 -2.49 -8.81
CA GLY A 75 14.34 -2.41 -8.55
C GLY A 75 15.04 -3.75 -8.67
N ALA A 76 16.26 -3.83 -8.12
CA ALA A 76 17.06 -5.05 -8.13
C ALA A 76 18.05 -5.05 -6.95
N ASN A 77 18.49 -6.23 -6.51
CA ASN A 77 19.39 -6.36 -5.36
C ASN A 77 20.80 -5.79 -5.63
N TRP A 78 21.21 -5.65 -6.89
CA TRP A 78 22.50 -5.03 -7.25
C TRP A 78 22.47 -3.49 -7.17
N CYS A 79 21.28 -2.89 -7.10
CA CYS A 79 21.09 -1.43 -7.13
C CYS A 79 21.18 -0.83 -5.71
N PRO A 80 22.16 0.05 -5.43
CA PRO A 80 22.32 0.65 -4.10
C PRO A 80 21.15 1.53 -3.68
N ASP A 81 20.64 2.38 -4.57
CA ASP A 81 19.50 3.27 -4.27
C ASP A 81 18.24 2.49 -3.95
N CYS A 82 18.00 1.40 -4.68
CA CYS A 82 16.88 0.49 -4.46
C CYS A 82 16.93 -0.14 -3.06
N ARG A 83 18.13 -0.56 -2.63
CA ARG A 83 18.36 -1.10 -1.28
C ARG A 83 18.17 -0.07 -0.17
N VAL A 84 18.54 1.19 -0.43
CA VAL A 84 18.29 2.30 0.51
C VAL A 84 16.80 2.62 0.57
N LEU A 85 16.10 2.69 -0.56
CA LEU A 85 14.64 2.92 -0.59
C LEU A 85 13.91 1.86 0.23
N ALA A 86 14.24 0.58 0.04
CA ALA A 86 13.70 -0.50 0.88
C ALA A 86 14.02 -0.31 2.38
N GLY A 87 15.21 0.21 2.70
CA GLY A 87 15.59 0.57 4.07
C GLY A 87 14.71 1.69 4.66
N VAL A 88 14.38 2.71 3.86
CA VAL A 88 13.45 3.76 4.28
C VAL A 88 12.06 3.18 4.54
N LEU A 89 11.52 2.40 3.60
CA LEU A 89 10.17 1.84 3.68
C LEU A 89 9.99 0.89 4.87
N SER A 90 11.08 0.23 5.29
CA SER A 90 11.10 -0.71 6.43
C SER A 90 11.61 -0.10 7.74
N HIS A 91 12.03 1.17 7.74
CA HIS A 91 12.54 1.82 8.95
C HIS A 91 11.45 1.85 10.05
N PRO A 92 11.75 1.51 11.32
CA PRO A 92 10.73 1.35 12.37
C PRO A 92 9.85 2.60 12.62
N ALA A 93 10.40 3.79 12.42
CA ALA A 93 9.65 5.04 12.56
C ALA A 93 8.75 5.39 11.34
N ILE A 94 8.92 4.68 10.22
CA ILE A 94 8.27 4.97 8.92
C ILE A 94 7.31 3.84 8.53
N ALA A 95 7.71 2.60 8.76
CA ALA A 95 6.98 1.40 8.38
C ALA A 95 5.52 1.37 8.86
N PRO A 96 5.15 1.80 10.09
CA PRO A 96 3.75 1.83 10.51
C PRO A 96 2.87 2.70 9.59
N TRP A 97 3.34 3.90 9.24
CA TRP A 97 2.63 4.80 8.33
C TRP A 97 2.56 4.22 6.91
N VAL A 98 3.67 3.65 6.42
CA VAL A 98 3.68 3.00 5.11
C VAL A 98 2.70 1.84 5.06
N GLN A 99 2.66 0.99 6.09
CA GLN A 99 1.76 -0.15 6.17
C GLN A 99 0.30 0.28 6.32
N GLU A 100 0.00 1.37 7.00
CA GLU A 100 -1.39 1.85 7.05
C GLU A 100 -1.87 2.37 5.69
N ASN A 101 -1.01 3.04 4.94
CA ASN A 101 -1.41 3.73 3.71
C ASN A 101 -1.27 2.87 2.44
N PHE A 102 -0.34 1.91 2.46
CA PHE A 102 0.07 1.15 1.29
C PHE A 102 0.13 -0.36 1.55
N VAL A 103 -0.17 -1.12 0.50
CA VAL A 103 0.35 -2.47 0.31
C VAL A 103 1.60 -2.35 -0.55
N VAL A 104 2.77 -2.59 0.06
CA VAL A 104 4.06 -2.50 -0.64
C VAL A 104 4.34 -3.81 -1.37
N VAL A 105 4.79 -3.73 -2.62
CA VAL A 105 5.29 -4.88 -3.38
C VAL A 105 6.56 -4.49 -4.13
N SER A 106 7.61 -5.27 -3.93
CA SER A 106 8.89 -5.11 -4.63
C SER A 106 8.89 -5.98 -5.89
N VAL A 107 9.22 -5.38 -7.04
CA VAL A 107 9.30 -6.05 -8.34
C VAL A 107 10.75 -6.06 -8.81
N ASN A 108 11.34 -7.26 -8.87
CA ASN A 108 12.71 -7.44 -9.34
C ASN A 108 12.76 -7.31 -10.87
N VAL A 109 13.44 -6.29 -11.39
CA VAL A 109 13.64 -6.11 -12.84
C VAL A 109 14.95 -6.72 -13.35
N ASP A 110 15.71 -7.37 -12.46
CA ASP A 110 17.05 -7.91 -12.70
C ASP A 110 17.93 -6.87 -13.42
N HIS A 111 18.48 -7.17 -14.59
CA HIS A 111 19.25 -6.22 -15.40
C HIS A 111 18.38 -5.61 -16.52
N PHE A 112 17.19 -5.13 -16.15
CA PHE A 112 16.18 -4.55 -17.05
C PHE A 112 15.61 -5.53 -18.10
N ASN A 113 15.73 -6.83 -17.83
CA ASN A 113 15.33 -7.94 -18.70
C ASN A 113 14.18 -8.79 -18.12
N LYS A 114 13.74 -8.48 -16.89
CA LYS A 114 12.64 -9.17 -16.19
C LYS A 114 11.55 -8.19 -15.78
N ASN A 115 10.29 -8.64 -15.78
CA ASN A 115 9.12 -7.93 -15.23
C ASN A 115 8.84 -6.51 -15.77
N MET A 116 9.50 -6.11 -16.86
CA MET A 116 9.30 -4.81 -17.50
C MET A 116 7.88 -4.66 -18.07
N ASP A 117 7.22 -5.77 -18.38
CA ASP A 117 5.82 -5.83 -18.77
C ASP A 117 4.86 -5.39 -17.65
N ILE A 118 5.19 -5.62 -16.38
CA ILE A 118 4.36 -5.19 -15.24
C ILE A 118 4.25 -3.66 -15.23
N ALA A 119 5.37 -2.94 -15.34
CA ALA A 119 5.37 -1.48 -15.41
C ALA A 119 4.62 -0.95 -16.66
N ARG A 120 4.75 -1.65 -17.80
CA ARG A 120 4.06 -1.26 -19.05
C ARG A 120 2.54 -1.29 -18.93
N LYS A 121 1.97 -2.17 -18.11
CA LYS A 121 0.51 -2.18 -17.82
C LYS A 121 0.02 -0.86 -17.21
N TYR A 122 0.93 -0.11 -16.60
CA TYR A 122 0.68 1.20 -15.97
C TYR A 122 1.16 2.38 -16.83
N GLY A 123 1.50 2.13 -18.11
CA GLY A 123 2.02 3.17 -19.01
C GLY A 123 3.47 3.59 -18.74
N VAL A 124 4.20 2.83 -17.92
CA VAL A 124 5.56 3.18 -17.48
C VAL A 124 6.59 2.30 -18.19
N THR A 125 7.64 2.93 -18.72
CA THR A 125 8.82 2.24 -19.23
C THR A 125 9.96 2.40 -18.23
N VAL A 126 10.38 1.31 -17.60
CA VAL A 126 11.52 1.33 -16.66
C VAL A 126 12.81 1.45 -17.46
N LYS A 127 13.50 2.59 -17.35
CA LYS A 127 14.82 2.83 -17.96
C LYS A 127 15.93 3.07 -16.94
N ALA A 128 15.54 3.25 -15.68
CA ALA A 128 16.40 3.43 -14.52
C ALA A 128 15.65 2.87 -13.30
N ILE A 129 16.37 2.57 -12.22
CA ILE A 129 15.80 2.09 -10.96
C ILE A 129 16.43 2.81 -9.76
N PRO A 130 15.70 2.97 -8.63
CA PRO A 130 14.34 2.50 -8.41
C PRO A 130 13.27 3.30 -9.18
N VAL A 131 12.18 2.63 -9.56
CA VAL A 131 10.94 3.26 -10.03
C VAL A 131 9.85 2.93 -9.01
N ALA A 132 9.17 3.96 -8.49
CA ALA A 132 8.09 3.79 -7.53
C ALA A 132 6.76 4.23 -8.14
N LEU A 133 5.74 3.37 -8.08
CA LEU A 133 4.37 3.69 -8.50
C LEU A 133 3.41 3.59 -7.33
N ILE A 134 2.55 4.59 -7.17
CA ILE A 134 1.37 4.49 -6.31
C ILE A 134 0.16 4.25 -7.20
N VAL A 135 -0.52 3.14 -6.95
CA VAL A 135 -1.68 2.70 -7.72
C VAL A 135 -2.88 2.51 -6.79
N THR A 136 -4.07 2.98 -7.18
CA THR A 136 -5.30 2.72 -6.43
C THR A 136 -5.67 1.23 -6.46
N PRO A 137 -6.51 0.72 -5.54
CA PRO A 137 -6.97 -0.68 -5.58
C PRO A 137 -7.62 -1.09 -6.92
N GLU A 138 -8.19 -0.11 -7.64
CA GLU A 138 -8.86 -0.26 -8.94
C GLU A 138 -7.88 -0.21 -10.13
N GLY A 139 -6.59 0.08 -9.88
CA GLY A 139 -5.55 0.08 -10.89
C GLY A 139 -5.20 1.45 -11.48
N LYS A 140 -5.70 2.57 -10.92
CA LYS A 140 -5.34 3.91 -11.39
C LYS A 140 -3.97 4.33 -10.85
N VAL A 141 -3.06 4.76 -11.73
CA VAL A 141 -1.73 5.28 -11.35
C VAL A 141 -1.82 6.73 -10.93
N LEU A 142 -1.18 7.11 -9.83
CA LEU A 142 -1.25 8.46 -9.26
C LEU A 142 -0.03 9.35 -9.57
N ASN A 143 1.09 8.77 -9.98
CA ASN A 143 2.38 9.46 -10.12
C ASN A 143 3.13 9.10 -11.41
N ALA A 144 2.41 8.84 -12.51
CA ALA A 144 2.98 8.38 -13.78
C ALA A 144 4.02 9.34 -14.41
N ASP A 145 3.95 10.62 -14.06
CA ASP A 145 4.82 11.70 -14.53
C ASP A 145 6.12 11.85 -13.71
N THR A 146 6.19 11.24 -12.53
CA THR A 146 7.26 11.49 -11.54
C THR A 146 7.89 10.19 -11.01
N THR A 147 7.79 9.11 -11.77
CA THR A 147 8.11 7.73 -11.33
C THR A 147 9.57 7.50 -10.87
N LEU A 148 10.49 8.38 -11.27
CA LEU A 148 11.93 8.33 -10.95
C LEU A 148 12.37 9.32 -9.88
N GLU A 149 11.47 10.08 -9.24
CA GLU A 149 11.87 11.06 -8.22
C GLU A 149 12.47 10.42 -6.94
N LEU A 150 12.33 9.11 -6.76
CA LEU A 150 13.04 8.34 -5.72
C LEU A 150 14.32 7.67 -6.23
N GLY A 151 14.73 7.94 -7.48
CA GLY A 151 15.83 7.27 -8.18
C GLY A 151 17.21 7.48 -7.57
N ASN A 152 17.38 8.51 -6.74
CA ASN A 152 18.61 8.84 -6.01
C ASN A 152 18.45 8.70 -4.49
N ALA A 153 17.63 7.74 -4.04
CA ALA A 153 17.27 7.53 -2.63
C ALA A 153 18.45 7.52 -1.65
N ARG A 154 19.66 7.10 -2.06
CA ARG A 154 20.86 7.13 -1.19
C ARG A 154 21.32 8.53 -0.77
N THR A 155 20.90 9.55 -1.51
CA THR A 155 21.22 10.96 -1.27
C THR A 155 20.02 11.77 -0.75
N MET A 156 18.84 11.15 -0.72
CA MET A 156 17.64 11.75 -0.15
C MET A 156 17.64 11.53 1.37
N SER A 157 17.07 12.47 2.12
CA SER A 157 16.73 12.18 3.51
C SER A 157 15.54 11.21 3.56
N ALA A 158 15.45 10.44 4.65
CA ALA A 158 14.29 9.60 4.91
C ALA A 158 12.99 10.41 4.90
N GLN A 159 13.05 11.65 5.41
CA GLN A 159 11.92 12.58 5.40
C GLN A 159 11.50 12.92 3.97
N ALA A 160 12.43 13.22 3.06
CA ALA A 160 12.10 13.58 1.68
C ALA A 160 11.39 12.44 0.94
N VAL A 161 11.77 11.18 1.19
CA VAL A 161 11.07 10.02 0.65
C VAL A 161 9.64 9.93 1.19
N VAL A 162 9.46 10.06 2.50
CA VAL A 162 8.13 10.04 3.15
C VAL A 162 7.23 11.15 2.65
N ASP A 163 7.74 12.38 2.57
CA ASP A 163 7.03 13.54 2.07
C ASP A 163 6.59 13.32 0.61
N LYS A 164 7.46 12.73 -0.20
CA LYS A 164 7.14 12.45 -1.60
C LYS A 164 6.04 11.39 -1.77
N LEU A 165 6.10 10.31 -0.98
CA LEU A 165 5.03 9.30 -0.96
C LEU A 165 3.70 9.90 -0.50
N ALA A 166 3.72 10.81 0.48
CA ALA A 166 2.54 11.51 0.97
C ALA A 166 1.99 12.54 -0.02
N GLU A 167 2.85 13.19 -0.80
CA GLU A 167 2.45 14.06 -1.91
C GLU A 167 1.70 13.25 -2.98
N TRP A 168 2.29 12.16 -3.44
CA TRP A 168 1.69 11.30 -4.46
C TRP A 168 0.38 10.67 -4.02
N SER A 169 0.25 10.29 -2.74
CA SER A 169 -0.94 9.62 -2.23
C SER A 169 -2.18 10.51 -2.13
N LYS A 170 -2.01 11.84 -2.22
CA LYS A 170 -3.09 12.85 -2.26
C LYS A 170 -3.62 13.12 -3.66
N ARG A 171 -2.93 12.65 -4.70
CA ARG A 171 -3.36 12.83 -6.10
C ARG A 171 -4.59 11.96 -6.39
N SER A 172 -5.43 12.42 -7.31
CA SER A 172 -6.73 11.82 -7.63
C SER A 172 -6.75 11.09 -8.96
#